data_AF-A0A965W0W8-F1
#
_entry.id   AF-A0A965W0W8-F1
#
_cell.length_a   1.000
_cell.length_b   1.000
_cell.length_c   1.000
_cell.angle_alpha   90.00
_cell.angle_beta   90.00
_cell.angle_gamma   90.00
#
_symmetry.space_group_name_H-M   'P 1'
#
loop_
_entity.id
_entity.type
_entity.pdbx_description
1 polymer ?
#
loop_
_entity_poly.entity_id
_entity_poly.type
_entity_poly.pdbx_seq_one_letter_code
_entity_poly.pdbx_strand_id
1 'polypeptide(L)' 'MQTFTIKINERSKAGIALKKMLEILETQPGVQIVEEDRSPYNPEFVEKITAARKEKGGKIVTSENLWQNIK' A
#
# COMPACT_ATOMS: atom_id res chain seq x y z
N MET A 1 19.97 17.64 6.21
CA MET A 1 18.65 17.00 6.07
C MET A 1 17.99 17.04 7.44
N GLN A 2 16.75 17.53 7.54
CA GLN A 2 15.98 17.56 8.80
C GLN A 2 14.71 16.73 8.61
N THR A 3 14.36 15.92 9.60
CA THR A 3 13.24 14.98 9.50
C THR A 3 12.14 15.38 10.46
N PHE A 4 10.91 15.48 9.95
CA PHE A 4 9.71 15.70 10.75
C PHE A 4 8.78 14.50 10.62
N THR A 5 8.23 14.02 11.73
CA THR A 5 7.20 12.97 11.74
C THR A 5 5.83 13.62 11.89
N ILE A 6 4.98 13.48 10.89
CA ILE A 6 3.62 14.04 10.89
C ILE A 6 2.62 12.88 10.94
N LYS A 7 1.75 12.87 11.95
CA LYS A 7 0.62 11.92 12.02
C LYS A 7 -0.59 12.53 11.34
N ILE A 8 -1.07 11.86 10.29
CA ILE A 8 -2.20 12.35 9.49
C ILE A 8 -3.37 11.36 9.61
N ASN A 9 -4.58 11.87 9.86
CA ASN A 9 -5.79 11.06 9.78
C ASN A 9 -6.34 11.10 8.34
N GLU A 10 -6.20 9.99 7.61
CA GLU A 10 -6.63 9.85 6.21
C GLU A 10 -8.15 9.97 6.01
N ARG A 11 -8.95 9.89 7.07
CA ARG A 11 -10.42 10.08 7.01
C ARG A 11 -10.83 11.54 7.23
N SER A 12 -9.90 12.40 7.64
CA SER A 12 -10.20 13.81 7.91
C SER A 12 -9.94 14.69 6.68
N LYS A 13 -10.76 15.73 6.46
CA LYS A 13 -10.57 16.68 5.34
C LYS A 13 -9.18 17.32 5.34
N ALA A 14 -8.71 17.73 6.53
CA ALA A 14 -7.39 18.32 6.70
C ALA A 14 -6.28 17.33 6.39
N GLY A 15 -6.41 16.07 6.82
CA GLY A 15 -5.41 15.05 6.56
C GLY A 15 -5.32 14.66 5.08
N ILE A 16 -6.47 14.52 4.42
CA ILE A 16 -6.51 14.27 2.97
C ILE A 16 -5.87 15.43 2.20
N ALA A 17 -6.15 16.67 2.58
CA ALA A 17 -5.56 17.85 1.94
C ALA A 17 -4.04 17.92 2.13
N LEU A 18 -3.56 17.67 3.35
CA LEU A 18 -2.13 17.66 3.65
C LEU A 18 -1.39 16.57 2.86
N LYS A 19 -1.95 15.36 2.79
CA LYS A 19 -1.38 14.24 2.02
C LYS A 19 -1.20 14.62 0.55
N LYS A 20 -2.26 15.13 -0.09
CA LYS A 20 -2.22 15.58 -1.50
C LYS A 20 -1.19 16.68 -1.75
N MET A 21 -1.05 17.62 -0.81
CA MET A 21 -0.06 18.68 -0.93
C MET A 21 1.36 18.12 -0.88
N LEU A 22 1.63 17.19 0.05
CA LEU A 22 2.93 16.53 0.16
C LEU A 22 3.25 15.73 -1.11
N GLU A 23 2.30 14.96 -1.65
CA GLU A 23 2.46 14.19 -2.90
C GLU A 23 2.86 15.07 -4.09
N ILE A 24 2.33 16.30 -4.17
CA ILE A 24 2.72 17.26 -5.21
C ILE A 24 4.15 17.75 -4.98
N LEU A 25 4.51 18.06 -3.73
CA LEU A 25 5.83 18.58 -3.37
C LEU A 25 6.94 17.54 -3.54
N GLU A 26 6.64 16.25 -3.41
CA GLU A 26 7.60 15.17 -3.66
C GLU A 26 8.09 15.15 -5.13
N THR A 27 7.30 15.67 -6.07
CA THR A 27 7.74 15.83 -7.47
C THR A 27 8.85 16.88 -7.64
N GLN A 28 9.11 17.69 -6.61
CA GLN A 28 10.11 18.74 -6.60
C GLN A 28 11.32 18.34 -5.73
N PRO A 29 12.54 18.75 -6.11
CA PRO A 29 13.72 18.52 -5.30
C PRO A 29 13.60 19.27 -3.96
N GLY A 30 13.68 18.52 -2.84
CA GLY A 30 13.71 19.09 -1.49
C GLY A 30 12.70 18.50 -0.50
N VAL A 31 11.71 17.73 -0.98
CA VAL A 31 10.77 16.99 -0.13
C VAL A 31 10.89 15.51 -0.41
N GLN A 32 11.05 14.71 0.65
CA GLN A 32 11.05 13.26 0.59
C GLN A 32 9.94 12.75 1.50
N ILE A 33 8.96 12.04 0.94
CA ILE A 33 7.94 11.37 1.74
C ILE A 33 8.51 10.01 2.12
N VAL A 34 8.67 9.78 3.43
CA VAL A 34 9.04 8.47 3.96
C VAL A 34 7.80 7.90 4.60
N GLU A 35 7.04 7.11 3.83
CA GLU A 35 5.97 6.31 4.40
C GLU A 35 6.61 5.20 5.23
N GLU A 36 6.43 5.25 6.55
CA GLU A 36 6.70 4.09 7.40
C GLU A 36 5.59 3.06 7.15
N ASP A 37 5.65 2.39 6.01
CA ASP A 37 4.83 1.23 5.72
C ASP A 37 5.39 0.05 6.52
N ARG A 38 5.25 0.12 7.84
CA ARG A 38 5.51 -1.02 8.73
C ARG A 38 4.31 -1.95 8.65
N SER A 39 4.10 -2.53 7.47
CA SER A 39 3.41 -3.81 7.43
C SER A 39 4.18 -4.73 8.38
N PRO A 40 3.52 -5.33 9.40
CA PRO A 40 4.19 -6.31 10.26
C PRO A 40 4.55 -7.58 9.48
N TYR A 41 4.11 -7.69 8.23
CA TYR A 41 4.35 -8.80 7.33
C TYR A 41 5.57 -8.56 6.45
N ASN A 42 6.22 -9.65 6.05
CA ASN A 42 7.33 -9.62 5.11
C ASN A 42 6.94 -8.84 3.83
N PRO A 43 7.77 -7.89 3.35
CA PRO A 43 7.50 -7.13 2.13
C PRO A 43 7.16 -7.98 0.90
N GLU A 44 7.85 -9.10 0.68
CA GLU A 44 7.58 -10.01 -0.45
C GLU A 44 6.17 -10.62 -0.38
N PHE A 45 5.69 -10.86 0.85
CA PHE A 45 4.33 -11.34 1.07
C PHE A 45 3.31 -10.26 0.72
N VAL A 46 3.55 -9.01 1.14
CA VAL A 46 2.67 -7.87 0.84
C VAL A 46 2.61 -7.62 -0.67
N GLU A 47 3.73 -7.73 -1.37
CA GLU A 47 3.80 -7.59 -2.83
C GLU A 47 2.99 -8.67 -3.54
N LYS A 48 3.12 -9.95 -3.14
CA LYS A 48 2.33 -11.06 -3.70
C LYS A 48 0.82 -10.83 -3.55
N ILE A 49 0.38 -10.39 -2.37
CA ILE A 49 -1.04 -10.10 -2.12
C ILE A 49 -1.52 -8.92 -2.96
N THR A 50 -0.72 -7.87 -3.06
CA THR A 50 -1.06 -6.69 -3.87
C THR A 50 -1.15 -7.04 -5.35
N ALA A 51 -0.26 -7.89 -5.85
CA ALA A 51 -0.29 -8.41 -7.21
C ALA A 51 -1.56 -9.24 -7.47
N ALA A 52 -1.87 -10.20 -6.59
CA ALA A 52 -3.08 -11.03 -6.69
C ALA A 52 -4.37 -10.19 -6.67
N ARG A 53 -4.42 -9.13 -5.85
CA ARG A 53 -5.57 -8.20 -5.79
C ARG A 53 -5.79 -7.43 -7.09
N LYS A 54 -4.72 -7.12 -7.83
CA LYS A 54 -4.78 -6.37 -9.10
C LYS A 54 -5.12 -7.28 -10.29
N GLU A 55 -4.98 -8.60 -10.14
CA GLU A 55 -5.25 -9.57 -11.19
C GLU A 55 -6.75 -9.60 -11.54
N LYS A 56 -7.07 -9.38 -12.82
CA LYS A 56 -8.45 -9.46 -13.33
C LYS A 56 -8.71 -10.86 -13.86
N GLY A 57 -9.73 -11.54 -13.33
CA GLY A 57 -10.11 -12.89 -13.76
C GLY A 57 -9.64 -14.01 -12.83
N GLY A 58 -9.64 -13.76 -11.52
CA GLY A 58 -9.31 -14.78 -10.52
C GLY A 58 -10.15 -16.05 -10.72
N LYS A 59 -9.48 -17.21 -10.69
CA LYS A 59 -10.16 -18.51 -10.76
C LYS A 59 -10.94 -18.73 -9.47
N ILE A 60 -12.26 -18.71 -9.56
CA ILE A 60 -13.14 -19.18 -8.49
C ILE A 60 -13.12 -20.70 -8.55
N VAL A 61 -12.42 -21.32 -7.60
CA VAL A 61 -12.36 -22.78 -7.46
C VAL A 61 -13.33 -23.19 -6.36
N THR A 62 -14.14 -24.21 -6.61
CA THR A 62 -15.05 -24.76 -5.58
C THR A 62 -14.26 -25.49 -4.49
N SER A 63 -14.85 -25.61 -3.30
CA SER A 63 -14.20 -26.26 -2.15
C SER A 63 -13.71 -27.67 -2.45
N GLU A 64 -14.46 -28.41 -3.26
CA GLU A 64 -14.18 -29.81 -3.62
C GLU A 64 -12.92 -29.91 -4.49
N ASN A 65 -12.62 -28.87 -5.26
CA ASN A 65 -11.52 -28.84 -6.23
C ASN A 65 -10.30 -28.03 -5.75
N LEU A 66 -10.39 -27.36 -4.59
CA LEU A 66 -9.29 -26.57 -4.02
C LEU A 66 -8.02 -27.40 -3.86
N TRP A 67 -8.15 -28.58 -3.25
CA TRP A 67 -7.02 -29.46 -2.94
C TRP A 67 -6.42 -30.15 -4.16
N GLN A 68 -7.19 -30.32 -5.24
CA GLN A 68 -6.71 -30.98 -6.46
C GLN A 68 -5.74 -30.11 -7.28
N ASN A 69 -5.72 -28.79 -7.02
CA ASN A 69 -4.88 -27.84 -7.74
C ASN A 69 -3.54 -27.56 -7.02
N ILE A 70 -3.31 -28.18 -5.87
CA ILE A 70 -2.06 -28.07 -5.11
C ILE A 70 -1.22 -29.32 -5.44
N LYS A 71 -0.16 -29.15 -6.23
CA LYS A 71 0.85 -30.19 -6.54
C LYS A 71 2.12 -29.96 -5.74
#